data_AF-A0A218KPK8-F1
#
_entry.id   AF-A0A218KPK8-F1
#
_cell.length_a   1.000
_cell.length_b   1.000
_cell.length_c   1.000
_cell.angle_alpha   90.00
_cell.angle_beta   90.00
_cell.angle_gamma   90.00
#
_symmetry.space_group_name_H-M   'P 1'
#
loop_
_entity.id
_entity.type
_entity.pdbx_description
1 polymer ?
#
loop_
_entity_poly.entity_id
_entity_poly.type
_entity_poly.pdbx_seq_one_letter_code
_entity_poly.pdbx_strand_id
1 'polypeptide(L)'
;METLNTTNTNTKEILVQMINKAIDDNQWNSKKAAYALQTPLADISLIKRLNTANFSFDRLLILLVRLDFKVKILINSKEIS
;
A
#
# COMPACT_ATOMS: atom_id res chain seq x y z
N MET A 1 -12.39 -15.15 25.79
CA MET A 1 -12.49 -14.72 24.37
C MET A 1 -11.82 -13.38 24.25
N GLU A 2 -10.56 -13.36 23.84
CA GLU A 2 -9.90 -12.11 23.46
C GLU A 2 -10.36 -11.75 22.04
N THR A 3 -11.18 -10.72 21.92
CA THR A 3 -11.46 -10.07 20.63
C THR A 3 -10.22 -9.29 20.24
N LEU A 4 -9.39 -9.87 19.38
CA LEU A 4 -8.26 -9.22 18.71
C LEU A 4 -8.76 -8.09 17.80
N ASN A 5 -8.82 -6.88 18.35
CA ASN A 5 -9.02 -5.63 17.62
C ASN A 5 -7.72 -5.19 16.92
N THR A 6 -7.17 -5.98 16.00
CA THR A 6 -5.85 -5.70 15.36
C THR A 6 -5.82 -5.72 13.83
N THR A 7 -6.94 -5.92 13.14
CA THR A 7 -6.90 -6.23 11.69
C THR A 7 -6.61 -5.03 10.78
N ASN A 8 -6.86 -3.79 11.21
CA ASN A 8 -6.81 -2.62 10.32
C ASN A 8 -5.38 -2.06 10.12
N THR A 9 -4.53 -2.12 11.14
CA THR A 9 -3.12 -1.68 11.07
C THR A 9 -2.29 -2.57 10.14
N ASN A 10 -2.57 -3.89 10.13
CA ASN A 10 -1.83 -4.86 9.30
C ASN A 10 -2.01 -4.65 7.79
N THR A 11 -3.22 -4.31 7.33
CA THR A 11 -3.46 -4.30 5.87
C THR A 11 -2.68 -3.17 5.19
N LYS A 12 -2.66 -1.96 5.77
CA LYS A 12 -1.88 -0.85 5.18
C LYS A 12 -0.39 -1.12 5.18
N GLU A 13 0.15 -1.71 6.25
CA GLU A 13 1.56 -2.12 6.30
C GLU A 13 1.90 -3.14 5.23
N ILE A 14 1.06 -4.16 5.05
CA ILE A 14 1.26 -5.18 4.00
C ILE A 14 1.30 -4.51 2.61
N LEU A 15 0.36 -3.60 2.31
CA LEU A 15 0.35 -2.91 1.02
C LEU A 15 1.59 -2.03 0.83
N VAL A 16 2.02 -1.29 1.86
CA VAL A 16 3.25 -0.47 1.79
C VAL A 16 4.48 -1.35 1.59
N GLN A 17 4.57 -2.49 2.27
CA GLN A 17 5.66 -3.46 2.07
C GLN A 17 5.67 -4.01 0.65
N MET A 18 4.51 -4.34 0.07
CA MET A 18 4.41 -4.79 -1.32
C MET A 18 4.88 -3.72 -2.30
N ILE A 19 4.47 -2.46 -2.11
CA ILE A 19 4.90 -1.33 -2.93
C ILE A 19 6.42 -1.14 -2.80
N ASN A 20 6.94 -1.18 -1.58
CA ASN A 20 8.37 -1.00 -1.33
C ASN A 20 9.19 -2.12 -1.97
N LYS A 21 8.76 -3.37 -1.83
CA LYS A 21 9.37 -4.51 -2.49
C LYS A 21 9.36 -4.37 -4.01
N ALA A 22 8.26 -3.91 -4.61
CA ALA A 22 8.20 -3.69 -6.05
C ALA A 22 9.16 -2.58 -6.51
N ILE A 23 9.32 -1.50 -5.74
CA ILE A 23 10.33 -0.46 -6.00
C ILE A 23 11.74 -1.06 -5.99
N ASP A 24 12.05 -1.90 -5.01
CA ASP A 24 13.36 -2.53 -4.85
C ASP A 24 13.64 -3.58 -5.94
N ASP A 25 12.66 -4.43 -6.27
CA ASP A 25 12.75 -5.44 -7.34
C ASP A 25 12.99 -4.80 -8.72
N ASN A 26 12.42 -3.60 -8.95
CA ASN A 26 12.65 -2.80 -10.15
C ASN A 26 13.96 -1.98 -10.10
N GLN A 27 14.71 -2.05 -9.00
CA GLN A 27 15.95 -1.30 -8.74
C GLN A 27 15.76 0.21 -8.88
N TRP A 28 14.61 0.74 -8.46
CA TRP A 28 14.32 2.16 -8.59
C TRP A 28 14.89 2.96 -7.41
N ASN A 29 15.72 3.95 -7.75
CA ASN A 29 16.03 5.02 -6.81
C ASN A 29 14.77 5.87 -6.54
N SER A 30 14.81 6.68 -5.48
CA SER A 30 13.61 7.41 -5.04
C SER A 30 13.06 8.39 -6.10
N LYS A 31 13.93 8.97 -6.94
CA LYS A 31 13.49 9.86 -8.04
C LYS A 31 12.76 9.08 -9.14
N LYS A 32 13.30 7.93 -9.55
CA LYS A 32 12.68 7.06 -10.54
C LYS A 32 11.35 6.48 -10.04
N ALA A 33 11.30 6.06 -8.78
CA ALA A 33 10.07 5.61 -8.15
C ALA A 33 9.01 6.72 -8.07
N ALA A 34 9.39 7.94 -7.69
CA ALA A 34 8.48 9.09 -7.67
C ALA A 34 7.89 9.38 -9.05
N TYR A 35 8.72 9.33 -10.09
CA TYR A 35 8.29 9.50 -11.47
C TYR A 35 7.36 8.38 -11.94
N ALA A 36 7.78 7.12 -11.81
CA ALA A 36 7.01 5.96 -12.25
C ALA A 36 5.67 5.83 -11.53
N LEU A 37 5.66 6.07 -10.22
CA LEU A 37 4.46 6.03 -9.39
C LEU A 37 3.69 7.34 -9.38
N GLN A 38 4.10 8.36 -10.17
CA GLN A 38 3.49 9.69 -10.22
C GLN A 38 3.10 10.20 -8.82
N THR A 39 4.06 10.17 -7.91
CA THR A 39 3.88 10.40 -6.48
C THR A 39 5.00 11.29 -5.95
N PRO A 40 4.73 12.23 -5.02
CA PRO A 40 5.77 13.10 -4.49
C PRO A 40 6.96 12.32 -3.89
N LEU A 41 8.17 12.87 -4.08
CA LEU A 41 9.41 12.25 -3.59
C LEU A 41 9.38 12.02 -2.06
N ALA A 42 8.75 12.93 -1.31
CA ALA A 42 8.59 12.80 0.13
C ALA A 42 7.79 11.54 0.51
N ASP A 43 6.71 11.24 -0.22
CA ASP A 43 5.90 10.05 0.02
C ASP A 43 6.66 8.76 -0.32
N ILE A 44 7.50 8.76 -1.36
CA ILE A 44 8.39 7.63 -1.64
C ILE A 44 9.34 7.38 -0.47
N SER A 45 9.86 8.44 0.16
CA SER A 45 10.70 8.29 1.35
C SER A 45 9.92 7.71 2.53
N LEU A 46 8.62 7.99 2.67
CA LEU A 46 7.78 7.41 3.72
C LEU A 46 7.49 5.93 3.45
N ILE A 47 7.22 5.56 2.19
CA ILE A 47 7.05 4.17 1.75
C ILE A 47 8.30 3.34 2.08
N LYS A 48 9.49 3.85 1.74
CA LYS A 48 10.76 3.19 2.05
C LYS A 48 11.03 2.99 3.55
N ARG A 49 10.46 3.86 4.38
CA ARG A 49 10.55 3.78 5.85
C ARG A 49 9.40 2.99 6.47
N LEU A 50 8.53 2.39 5.65
CA LEU A 50 7.33 1.69 6.08
C LEU A 50 6.39 2.55 6.97
N ASN A 51 6.41 3.87 6.78
CA ASN A 51 5.55 4.77 7.55
C ASN A 51 4.17 4.86 6.89
N THR A 52 3.18 4.21 7.49
CA THR A 52 1.83 4.05 6.95
C THR A 52 0.82 5.09 7.43
N ALA A 53 1.17 5.92 8.41
CA ALA A 53 0.23 6.82 9.09
C ALA A 53 -0.43 7.82 8.12
N ASN A 54 0.32 8.28 7.13
CA ASN A 54 -0.13 9.30 6.17
C ASN A 54 -0.71 8.72 4.87
N PHE A 55 -0.79 7.39 4.75
CA PHE A 55 -1.34 6.75 3.56
C PHE A 55 -2.79 6.31 3.81
N SER A 56 -3.69 6.86 3.01
CA SER A 56 -5.04 6.33 2.88
C SER A 56 -5.03 5.02 2.09
N PHE A 57 -6.04 4.18 2.28
CA PHE A 57 -6.09 2.87 1.65
C PHE A 57 -6.21 2.98 0.12
N ASP A 58 -7.08 3.86 -0.37
CA ASP A 58 -7.26 4.20 -1.78
C ASP A 58 -5.94 4.62 -2.44
N ARG A 59 -5.14 5.42 -1.75
CA ARG A 59 -3.83 5.86 -2.25
C ARG A 59 -2.89 4.67 -2.44
N LEU A 60 -2.87 3.71 -1.51
CA LEU A 60 -2.05 2.50 -1.63
C LEU A 60 -2.52 1.61 -2.78
N LEU A 61 -3.83 1.48 -3.00
CA LEU A 61 -4.36 0.73 -4.15
C LEU A 61 -3.95 1.38 -5.48
N ILE A 62 -4.01 2.70 -5.59
CA ILE A 62 -3.57 3.42 -6.81
C ILE A 62 -2.09 3.16 -7.10
N LEU A 63 -1.24 3.17 -6.06
CA LEU A 63 0.18 2.86 -6.21
C LEU A 63 0.41 1.44 -6.71
N LEU A 64 -0.35 0.45 -6.20
CA LEU A 64 -0.28 -0.92 -6.68
C LEU A 64 -0.73 -1.05 -8.14
N VAL A 65 -1.79 -0.35 -8.55
CA VAL A 65 -2.22 -0.32 -9.96
C VAL A 65 -1.13 0.28 -10.86
N ARG A 66 -0.44 1.33 -10.42
CA ARG A 66 0.70 1.93 -11.16
C ARG A 66 1.92 1.02 -11.26
N LEU A 67 2.00 -0.01 -10.41
CA LEU A 67 3.00 -1.07 -10.45
C LEU A 67 2.52 -2.29 -11.25
N ASP A 68 1.43 -2.15 -12.00
CA ASP A 68 0.78 -3.22 -12.77
C ASP A 68 0.28 -4.41 -11.93
N PHE A 69 0.03 -4.20 -10.63
CA PHE A 69 -0.63 -5.22 -9.81
C PHE A 69 -2.11 -5.32 -10.15
N LYS A 70 -2.59 -6.56 -10.30
CA LYS A 70 -4.03 -6.84 -10.36
C LYS A 70 -4.64 -6.79 -8.96
N VAL A 71 -5.41 -5.74 -8.67
CA VAL A 71 -6.13 -5.58 -7.40
C VAL A 71 -7.54 -6.17 -7.49
N LYS A 72 -7.92 -7.06 -6.56
CA LYS A 72 -9.27 -7.59 -6.41
C LYS A 72 -9.83 -7.19 -5.05
N ILE A 73 -10.95 -6.47 -5.03
CA ILE A 73 -11.66 -6.11 -3.81
C ILE A 73 -12.87 -7.05 -3.67
N LEU A 74 -12.97 -7.75 -2.54
CA LEU A 74 -14.12 -8.58 -2.20
C LEU A 74 -14.90 -7.88 -1.09
N ILE A 75 -16.17 -7.63 -1.33
CA ILE A 75 -17.10 -7.09 -0.33
C ILE A 75 -18.17 -8.15 -0.10
N ASN A 76 -18.21 -8.71 1.10
CA ASN A 76 -19.26 -9.65 1.48
C ASN A 76 -20.49 -8.86 1.92
N SER A 77 -21.68 -9.26 1.45
CA SER A 77 -22.93 -8.73 1.97
C SER A 77 -23.08 -9.07 3.45
N LYS A 78 -23.66 -8.16 4.23
CA LYS A 78 -24.09 -8.46 5.59
C LYS A 78 -25.19 -9.53 5.51
N GLU A 79 -25.00 -10.68 6.15
CA GLU A 79 -26.11 -11.63 6.33
C GLU A 79 -27.20 -10.92 7.15
N ILE A 80 -28.36 -10.73 6.52
CA ILE A 80 -29.57 -10.33 7.24
C ILE A 80 -30.22 -11.65 7.64
N SER A 81 -29.90 -12.10 8.85
CA SER A 81 -30.59 -13.21 9.54
C SER A 81 -31.93 -12.74 10.07
#